data_AF-A0A6M1LMC1-F1
#
_entry.id   AF-A0A6M1LMC1-F1
#
_cell.length_a   1.000
_cell.length_b   1.000
_cell.length_c   1.000
_cell.angle_alpha   90.00
_cell.angle_beta   90.00
_cell.angle_gamma   90.00
#
_symmetry.space_group_name_H-M   'P 1'
#
loop_
_entity.id
_entity.type
_entity.pdbx_description
1 polymer ?
#
loop_
_entity_poly.entity_id
_entity_poly.type
_entity_poly.pdbx_seq_one_letter_code
_entity_poly.pdbx_strand_id
1 'polypeptide(L)'
;MNTRRRAMMSDTEWDQVWSDYDARNPAPAPLPTPVPAPLPTRPAFTRDKAPARTGAGLAGRLGRAMAVAALPLLALAWIATPYATAWNLATALEGRDHATLAQHLDPVALQGAVRAALNPAVAEGEQANAFLAAMADDIAAGWASPSALAEVARARGVRPGTTTEGVRRATPVGLTKFEMPLQGAASPMTLQWELKQEGLAPRWQVTGVRLDPAAPAASPGPALRLSAMR
;
A
#
# COMPACT_ATOMS: atom_id res chain seq x y z
N MET A 1 -49.69 12.95 9.41
CA MET A 1 -48.51 12.19 8.93
C MET A 1 -47.97 12.91 7.70
N ASN A 2 -46.87 13.66 7.84
CA ASN A 2 -46.25 14.40 6.73
C ASN A 2 -45.13 13.55 6.13
N THR A 3 -45.34 13.07 4.91
CA THR A 3 -44.32 12.43 4.08
C THR A 3 -43.30 13.47 3.64
N ARG A 4 -42.07 13.38 4.18
CA ARG A 4 -40.92 14.13 3.66
C ARG A 4 -40.59 13.60 2.27
N ARG A 5 -41.04 14.27 1.22
CA ARG A 5 -40.46 14.14 -0.12
C ARG A 5 -39.02 14.64 -0.03
N ARG A 6 -38.05 13.72 -0.11
CA ARG A 6 -36.67 14.05 -0.48
C ARG A 6 -36.76 14.69 -1.87
N ALA A 7 -36.43 15.98 -1.97
CA ALA A 7 -36.14 16.58 -3.27
C ALA A 7 -34.91 15.86 -3.82
N MET A 8 -35.10 15.02 -4.83
CA MET A 8 -33.99 14.56 -5.66
C MET A 8 -33.52 15.78 -6.45
N MET A 9 -32.21 16.04 -6.45
CA MET A 9 -31.62 17.08 -7.31
C MET A 9 -32.04 16.82 -8.75
N SER A 10 -32.47 17.88 -9.43
CA SER A 10 -32.83 17.83 -10.84
C SER A 10 -31.59 17.60 -11.71
N ASP A 11 -31.77 17.06 -12.91
CA ASP A 11 -30.67 16.81 -13.85
C ASP A 11 -29.88 18.10 -14.16
N THR A 12 -30.55 19.25 -14.15
CA THR A 12 -29.92 20.57 -14.35
C THR A 12 -29.01 20.98 -13.18
N GLU A 13 -29.34 20.58 -11.95
CA GLU A 13 -28.48 20.82 -10.80
C GLU A 13 -27.24 19.92 -10.82
N TRP A 14 -27.38 18.70 -11.36
CA TRP A 14 -26.24 17.80 -11.58
C TRP A 14 -25.29 18.35 -12.64
N ASP A 15 -25.81 18.84 -13.77
CA ASP A 15 -24.99 19.46 -14.82
C ASP A 15 -24.19 20.65 -14.29
N GLN A 16 -24.80 21.46 -13.42
CA GLN A 16 -24.12 22.61 -12.82
C GLN A 16 -23.00 22.20 -11.86
N VAL A 17 -23.19 21.14 -11.07
CA VAL A 17 -22.14 20.59 -10.20
C VAL A 17 -20.95 20.06 -11.01
N TRP A 18 -21.22 19.36 -12.11
CA TRP A 18 -20.17 18.86 -13.00
C TRP A 18 -19.42 19.99 -13.71
N SER A 19 -20.13 21.02 -14.17
CA SER A 19 -19.49 22.20 -14.77
C SER A 19 -18.58 22.94 -13.78
N ASP A 20 -18.99 23.08 -12.52
CA ASP A 20 -18.18 23.70 -11.46
C ASP A 20 -16.94 22.86 -11.11
N TYR A 21 -17.06 21.53 -11.20
CA TYR A 21 -15.95 20.60 -10.98
C TYR A 21 -14.89 20.71 -12.09
N ASP A 22 -15.33 20.75 -13.36
CA ASP A 22 -14.43 20.89 -14.50
C ASP A 22 -13.73 22.26 -14.52
N ALA A 23 -14.43 23.33 -14.12
CA ALA A 23 -13.85 24.67 -14.01
C ALA A 23 -12.72 24.75 -12.97
N ARG A 24 -12.76 23.92 -11.92
CA ARG A 24 -11.73 23.86 -10.86
C ARG A 24 -10.55 22.95 -11.21
N ASN A 25 -10.71 22.08 -12.21
CA ASN A 25 -9.69 21.13 -12.65
C ASN A 25 -9.32 21.37 -14.11
N PRO A 26 -8.62 22.48 -14.44
CA PRO A 26 -8.17 22.71 -15.80
C PRO A 26 -7.28 21.55 -16.24
N ALA A 27 -7.57 20.99 -17.43
CA ALA A 27 -6.79 19.92 -18.01
C ALA A 27 -5.30 20.30 -18.06
N PRO A 28 -4.38 19.38 -17.72
CA PRO A 28 -2.95 19.65 -17.78
C PRO A 28 -2.57 20.09 -19.19
N ALA A 29 -1.88 21.22 -19.29
CA ALA A 29 -1.44 21.76 -20.56
C ALA A 29 -0.63 20.70 -21.33
N PRO A 30 -0.80 20.60 -22.66
CA PRO A 30 0.01 19.70 -23.46
C PRO A 30 1.49 20.03 -23.27
N LEU A 31 2.25 19.04 -22.81
CA LEU A 31 3.70 19.14 -22.66
C LEU A 31 4.32 19.49 -24.03
N PRO A 32 5.27 20.44 -24.09
CA PRO A 32 5.95 20.76 -25.33
C PRO A 32 6.68 19.52 -25.85
N THR A 33 6.40 19.18 -27.11
CA THR A 33 7.06 18.10 -27.83
C THR A 33 8.58 18.37 -27.83
N PRO A 34 9.41 17.48 -27.26
CA PRO A 34 10.85 17.68 -27.28
C PRO A 34 11.34 17.61 -28.72
N VAL A 35 11.92 18.70 -29.20
CA VAL A 35 12.66 18.75 -30.47
C VAL A 35 13.83 17.77 -30.37
N PRO A 36 14.00 16.83 -31.32
CA PRO A 36 15.13 15.91 -31.28
C PRO A 36 16.44 16.69 -31.46
N ALA A 37 17.28 16.70 -30.42
CA ALA A 37 18.63 17.22 -30.49
C ALA A 37 19.46 16.39 -31.50
N PRO A 38 20.34 17.01 -32.30
CA PRO A 38 21.23 16.28 -33.20
C PRO A 38 22.14 15.34 -32.39
N LEU A 39 22.15 14.06 -32.76
CA LEU A 39 23.01 13.06 -32.14
C LEU A 39 24.49 13.48 -32.28
N PRO A 40 25.30 13.43 -31.21
CA PRO A 40 26.73 13.63 -31.32
C PRO A 40 27.34 12.49 -32.15
N THR A 41 28.11 12.87 -33.17
CA THR A 41 28.90 11.96 -34.00
C THR A 41 29.88 11.18 -33.13
N ARG A 42 29.68 9.87 -33.08
CA ARG A 42 30.53 8.92 -32.33
C ARG A 42 31.95 8.93 -32.92
N PRO A 43 33.02 9.12 -32.11
CA PRO A 43 34.37 8.93 -32.62
C PRO A 43 34.59 7.46 -32.96
N ALA A 44 35.20 7.21 -34.12
CA ALA A 44 35.66 5.89 -34.52
C ALA A 44 36.84 5.49 -33.62
N PHE A 45 36.62 4.51 -32.74
CA PHE A 45 37.71 3.87 -32.03
C PHE A 45 38.45 2.94 -32.99
N THR A 46 39.70 3.28 -33.28
CA THR A 46 40.66 2.37 -33.89
C THR A 46 40.79 1.13 -33.00
N ARG A 47 40.60 -0.03 -33.60
CA ARG A 47 40.73 -1.33 -32.96
C ARG A 47 42.21 -1.60 -32.74
N ASP A 48 42.74 -1.17 -31.61
CA ASP A 48 44.07 -1.57 -31.19
C ASP A 48 44.09 -3.04 -30.79
N LYS A 49 45.11 -3.71 -31.30
CA LYS A 49 45.43 -5.12 -31.16
C LYS A 49 45.57 -5.49 -29.68
N ALA A 50 44.71 -6.39 -29.22
CA ALA A 50 44.73 -6.88 -27.85
C ALA A 50 46.10 -7.49 -27.49
N PRO A 51 46.76 -7.09 -26.39
CA PRO A 51 47.84 -7.88 -25.83
C PRO A 51 47.25 -9.17 -25.24
N ALA A 52 47.96 -10.27 -25.49
CA ALA A 52 47.61 -11.60 -25.00
C ALA A 52 47.41 -11.61 -23.48
N ARG A 53 46.29 -12.18 -23.05
CA ARG A 53 46.02 -12.49 -21.64
C ARG A 53 47.02 -13.54 -21.14
N THR A 54 48.02 -13.10 -20.40
CA THR A 54 48.76 -13.92 -19.44
C THR A 54 48.56 -13.33 -18.05
N GLY A 55 47.88 -14.08 -17.17
CA GLY A 55 47.67 -13.64 -15.79
C GLY A 55 46.40 -14.17 -15.11
N ALA A 56 46.04 -15.44 -15.32
CA ALA A 56 45.11 -16.11 -14.41
C ALA A 56 45.88 -16.50 -13.14
N GLY A 57 45.50 -15.97 -11.98
CA GLY A 57 46.10 -16.41 -10.71
C GLY A 57 45.51 -15.84 -9.43
N LEU A 58 45.38 -14.51 -9.30
CA LEU A 58 45.02 -13.90 -8.01
C LEU A 58 43.84 -12.92 -8.06
N ALA A 59 43.66 -12.15 -9.13
CA ALA A 59 42.58 -11.16 -9.23
C ALA A 59 41.17 -11.80 -9.27
N GLY A 60 41.02 -12.96 -9.90
CA GLY A 60 39.74 -13.70 -9.94
C GLY A 60 39.35 -14.35 -8.60
N ARG A 61 40.33 -14.64 -7.73
CA ARG A 61 40.08 -15.20 -6.40
C ARG A 61 39.68 -14.13 -5.38
N LEU A 62 40.30 -12.94 -5.43
CA LEU A 62 39.86 -11.80 -4.61
C LEU A 62 38.48 -11.29 -5.02
N GLY A 63 38.17 -11.23 -6.33
CA GLY A 63 36.84 -10.86 -6.80
C GLY A 63 35.74 -11.85 -6.38
N ARG A 64 36.03 -13.16 -6.39
CA ARG A 64 35.11 -14.18 -5.85
C ARG A 64 34.99 -14.12 -4.33
N ALA A 65 36.09 -13.89 -3.60
CA ALA A 65 36.06 -13.77 -2.15
C ALA A 65 35.27 -12.54 -1.68
N MET A 66 35.42 -11.40 -2.36
CA MET A 66 34.62 -10.19 -2.12
C MET A 66 33.14 -10.38 -2.51
N ALA A 67 32.83 -11.07 -3.61
CA ALA A 67 31.46 -11.38 -3.98
C ALA A 67 30.77 -12.33 -2.98
N VAL A 68 31.50 -13.30 -2.44
CA VAL A 68 31.01 -14.21 -1.39
C VAL A 68 30.88 -13.49 -0.04
N ALA A 69 31.76 -12.54 0.27
CA ALA A 69 31.65 -11.70 1.47
C ALA A 69 30.53 -10.64 1.38
N ALA A 70 30.15 -10.21 0.17
CA ALA A 70 29.05 -9.27 -0.05
C ALA A 70 27.68 -9.94 0.06
N LEU A 71 27.55 -11.23 -0.29
CA LEU A 71 26.31 -12.00 -0.18
C LEU A 71 25.63 -11.94 1.20
N PRO A 72 26.31 -12.12 2.35
CA PRO A 72 25.67 -12.00 3.66
C PRO A 72 25.21 -10.57 3.96
N LEU A 73 25.92 -9.54 3.50
CA LEU A 73 25.50 -8.15 3.65
C LEU A 73 24.27 -7.83 2.80
N LEU A 74 24.22 -8.37 1.58
CA LEU A 74 23.07 -8.25 0.69
C LEU A 74 21.86 -9.00 1.24
N ALA A 75 22.05 -10.17 1.83
CA ALA A 75 21.00 -10.92 2.52
C ALA A 75 20.49 -10.17 3.76
N LEU A 76 21.39 -9.58 4.56
CA LEU A 76 21.01 -8.74 5.70
C LEU A 76 20.23 -7.49 5.26
N ALA A 77 20.66 -6.82 4.19
CA ALA A 77 19.94 -5.68 3.62
C ALA A 77 18.56 -6.09 3.10
N TRP A 78 18.46 -7.26 2.47
CA TRP A 78 17.19 -7.80 2.00
C TRP A 78 16.20 -8.08 3.12
N ILE A 79 16.68 -8.57 4.26
CA ILE A 79 15.84 -8.81 5.45
C ILE A 79 15.52 -7.50 6.15
N ALA A 80 16.46 -6.56 6.27
CA ALA A 80 16.26 -5.32 7.03
C ALA A 80 15.35 -4.30 6.31
N THR A 81 15.38 -4.26 4.98
CA THR A 81 14.58 -3.32 4.17
C THR A 81 13.06 -3.39 4.39
N PRO A 82 12.40 -4.58 4.43
CA PRO A 82 10.97 -4.64 4.74
C PRO A 82 10.66 -4.17 6.15
N TYR A 83 11.51 -4.43 7.15
CA TYR A 83 11.30 -3.93 8.52
C TYR A 83 11.50 -2.43 8.64
N ALA A 84 12.48 -1.85 7.95
CA ALA A 84 12.67 -0.40 7.89
C ALA A 84 11.46 0.29 7.23
N THR A 85 10.93 -0.33 6.17
CA THR A 85 9.71 0.15 5.49
C THR A 85 8.50 0.06 6.43
N ALA A 86 8.35 -1.07 7.13
CA ALA A 86 7.30 -1.26 8.13
C ALA A 86 7.38 -0.21 9.26
N TRP A 87 8.60 0.09 9.72
CA TRP A 87 8.84 1.12 10.73
C TRP A 87 8.46 2.51 10.24
N ASN A 88 8.89 2.90 9.03
CA ASN A 88 8.55 4.20 8.45
C ASN A 88 7.04 4.33 8.21
N LEU A 89 6.38 3.26 7.78
CA LEU A 89 4.92 3.22 7.66
C LEU A 89 4.24 3.36 9.02
N ALA A 90 4.74 2.65 10.04
CA ALA A 90 4.23 2.72 11.41
C ALA A 90 4.32 4.15 11.97
N THR A 91 5.47 4.80 11.83
CA THR A 91 5.67 6.17 12.31
C THR A 91 4.86 7.18 11.50
N ALA A 92 4.74 7.00 10.17
CA ALA A 92 3.93 7.87 9.33
C ALA A 92 2.43 7.73 9.61
N LEU A 93 1.94 6.53 9.92
CA LEU A 93 0.56 6.30 10.38
C LEU A 93 0.30 6.97 11.73
N GLU A 94 1.22 6.87 12.68
CA GLU A 94 1.10 7.51 14.00
C GLU A 94 1.13 9.05 13.88
N GLY A 95 2.08 9.57 13.11
CA GLY A 95 2.28 10.99 12.89
C GLY A 95 1.27 11.63 11.93
N ARG A 96 0.44 10.82 11.26
CA ARG A 96 -0.44 11.23 10.14
C ARG A 96 0.33 11.97 9.04
N ASP A 97 1.53 11.50 8.75
CA ASP A 97 2.35 12.05 7.70
C ASP A 97 1.91 11.49 6.34
N HIS A 98 0.96 12.18 5.72
CA HIS A 98 0.40 11.79 4.44
C HIS A 98 1.42 11.79 3.30
N ALA A 99 2.46 12.62 3.37
CA ALA A 99 3.49 12.69 2.34
C ALA A 99 4.40 11.46 2.39
N THR A 100 4.79 11.05 3.60
CA THR A 100 5.58 9.81 3.79
C THR A 100 4.74 8.58 3.46
N LEU A 101 3.46 8.54 3.83
CA LEU A 101 2.55 7.46 3.46
C LEU A 101 2.42 7.32 1.94
N ALA A 102 2.25 8.44 1.21
CA ALA A 102 2.10 8.44 -0.25
C ALA A 102 3.30 7.82 -0.98
N GLN A 103 4.51 7.94 -0.43
CA GLN A 103 5.73 7.37 -1.04
C GLN A 103 5.77 5.83 -0.96
N HIS A 104 5.06 5.25 0.00
CA HIS A 104 5.06 3.82 0.28
C HIS A 104 3.75 3.14 -0.14
N LEU A 105 2.74 3.89 -0.56
CA LEU A 105 1.45 3.34 -0.98
C LEU A 105 1.44 3.13 -2.50
N ASP A 106 1.01 1.95 -2.92
CA ASP A 106 0.56 1.73 -4.30
C ASP A 106 -0.97 1.87 -4.32
N PRO A 107 -1.52 3.00 -4.80
CA PRO A 107 -2.96 3.24 -4.76
C PRO A 107 -3.74 2.25 -5.62
N VAL A 108 -3.16 1.79 -6.74
CA VAL A 108 -3.83 0.87 -7.66
C VAL A 108 -3.93 -0.52 -7.05
N ALA A 109 -2.82 -1.02 -6.48
CA ALA A 109 -2.83 -2.30 -5.79
C ALA A 109 -3.75 -2.26 -4.55
N LEU A 110 -3.70 -1.17 -3.78
CA LEU A 110 -4.51 -0.99 -2.59
C LEU A 110 -6.00 -0.96 -2.92
N GLN A 111 -6.41 -0.23 -3.97
CA GLN A 111 -7.79 -0.21 -4.45
C GLN A 111 -8.27 -1.62 -4.82
N GLY A 112 -7.44 -2.38 -5.57
CA GLY A 112 -7.75 -3.76 -5.92
C GLY A 112 -7.91 -4.67 -4.71
N ALA A 113 -7.04 -4.54 -3.71
CA ALA A 113 -7.11 -5.31 -2.46
C ALA A 113 -8.35 -4.97 -1.63
N VAL A 114 -8.70 -3.68 -1.52
CA VAL A 114 -9.91 -3.23 -0.80
C VAL A 114 -11.16 -3.72 -1.51
N ARG A 115 -11.23 -3.60 -2.85
CA ARG A 115 -12.33 -4.14 -3.64
C ARG A 115 -12.51 -5.64 -3.43
N ALA A 116 -11.42 -6.40 -3.40
CA ALA A 116 -11.45 -7.84 -3.13
C ALA A 116 -11.97 -8.15 -1.71
N ALA A 117 -11.60 -7.34 -0.72
CA ALA A 117 -12.08 -7.50 0.66
C ALA A 117 -13.56 -7.08 0.83
N LEU A 118 -14.02 -6.10 0.05
CA LEU A 118 -15.40 -5.58 0.04
C LEU A 118 -16.37 -6.40 -0.81
N ASN A 119 -15.92 -7.50 -1.41
CA ASN A 119 -16.79 -8.38 -2.21
C ASN A 119 -17.18 -9.68 -1.46
N PRO A 120 -17.88 -9.63 -0.30
CA PRO A 120 -18.11 -10.83 0.50
C PRO A 120 -19.34 -11.65 0.11
N ALA A 121 -20.21 -11.24 -0.81
CA ALA A 121 -21.36 -12.07 -1.19
C ALA A 121 -22.01 -11.61 -2.51
N VAL A 122 -22.32 -12.58 -3.36
CA VAL A 122 -23.19 -12.41 -4.52
C VAL A 122 -24.59 -12.07 -3.99
N ALA A 123 -25.06 -10.85 -4.19
CA ALA A 123 -26.46 -10.53 -4.00
C ALA A 123 -27.29 -11.26 -5.06
N GLU A 124 -28.48 -11.74 -4.68
CA GLU A 124 -29.42 -12.31 -5.64
C GLU A 124 -29.94 -11.20 -6.56
N GLY A 125 -29.39 -11.15 -7.78
CA GLY A 125 -29.79 -10.18 -8.81
C GLY A 125 -28.62 -9.41 -9.41
N GLU A 126 -28.59 -9.33 -10.75
CA GLU A 126 -27.53 -8.65 -11.52
C GLU A 126 -27.43 -7.16 -11.18
N GLN A 127 -28.57 -6.48 -11.02
CA GLN A 127 -28.63 -5.06 -10.65
C GLN A 127 -28.14 -4.77 -9.23
N ALA A 128 -28.45 -5.65 -8.26
CA ALA A 128 -27.97 -5.51 -6.89
C ALA A 128 -26.44 -5.69 -6.84
N ASN A 129 -25.92 -6.67 -7.59
CA ASN A 129 -24.47 -6.87 -7.71
C ASN A 129 -23.77 -5.69 -8.40
N ALA A 130 -24.34 -5.13 -9.47
CA ALA A 130 -23.78 -3.96 -10.14
C ALA A 130 -23.71 -2.74 -9.22
N PHE A 131 -24.77 -2.49 -8.43
CA PHE A 131 -24.81 -1.41 -7.46
C PHE A 131 -23.79 -1.59 -6.33
N LEU A 132 -23.70 -2.81 -5.76
CA LEU A 132 -22.72 -3.13 -4.72
C LEU A 132 -21.28 -3.03 -5.25
N ALA A 133 -21.04 -3.45 -6.49
CA ALA A 133 -19.74 -3.32 -7.13
C ALA A 133 -19.33 -1.85 -7.33
N ALA A 134 -20.26 -1.01 -7.80
CA ALA A 134 -20.02 0.43 -7.94
C ALA A 134 -19.74 1.09 -6.58
N MET A 135 -20.50 0.75 -5.54
CA MET A 135 -20.26 1.25 -4.18
C MET A 135 -18.93 0.76 -3.61
N ALA A 136 -18.57 -0.50 -3.84
CA ALA A 136 -17.26 -1.03 -3.45
C ALA A 136 -16.13 -0.32 -4.17
N ASP A 137 -16.30 0.04 -5.44
CA ASP A 137 -15.33 0.83 -6.21
C ASP A 137 -15.16 2.25 -5.67
N ASP A 138 -16.25 2.94 -5.33
CA ASP A 138 -16.20 4.28 -4.71
C ASP A 138 -15.52 4.24 -3.34
N ILE A 139 -15.85 3.25 -2.51
CA ILE A 139 -15.22 3.07 -1.19
C ILE A 139 -13.73 2.74 -1.36
N ALA A 140 -13.39 1.83 -2.29
CA ALA A 140 -12.00 1.46 -2.55
C ALA A 140 -11.18 2.64 -3.08
N ALA A 141 -11.75 3.47 -3.96
CA ALA A 141 -11.10 4.68 -4.45
C ALA A 141 -10.87 5.70 -3.32
N GLY A 142 -11.86 5.87 -2.42
CA GLY A 142 -11.70 6.72 -1.24
C GLY A 142 -10.59 6.23 -0.30
N TRP A 143 -10.50 4.91 -0.11
CA TRP A 143 -9.55 4.26 0.80
C TRP A 143 -8.13 4.16 0.27
N ALA A 144 -7.96 4.20 -1.05
CA ALA A 144 -6.65 4.22 -1.69
C ALA A 144 -5.85 5.50 -1.39
N SER A 145 -6.48 6.51 -0.76
CA SER A 145 -5.80 7.74 -0.35
C SER A 145 -4.99 7.57 0.96
N PRO A 146 -3.79 8.18 1.05
CA PRO A 146 -2.98 8.15 2.29
C PRO A 146 -3.70 8.68 3.53
N SER A 147 -4.59 9.66 3.33
CA SER A 147 -5.42 10.24 4.38
C SER A 147 -6.50 9.27 4.87
N ALA A 148 -7.18 8.57 3.96
CA ALA A 148 -8.20 7.62 4.35
C ALA A 148 -7.60 6.44 5.11
N LEU A 149 -6.41 5.97 4.75
CA LEU A 149 -5.73 4.90 5.48
C LEU A 149 -5.46 5.29 6.95
N ALA A 150 -4.98 6.51 7.19
CA ALA A 150 -4.74 7.02 8.54
C ALA A 150 -6.04 7.15 9.35
N GLU A 151 -7.11 7.63 8.71
CA GLU A 151 -8.44 7.74 9.35
C GLU A 151 -9.06 6.36 9.64
N VAL A 152 -8.91 5.39 8.73
CA VAL A 152 -9.36 4.00 8.96
C VAL A 152 -8.59 3.36 10.12
N ALA A 153 -7.27 3.54 10.18
CA ALA A 153 -6.46 3.06 11.30
C ALA A 153 -6.92 3.68 12.64
N ARG A 154 -7.23 4.98 12.64
CA ARG A 154 -7.78 5.69 13.80
C ARG A 154 -9.16 5.14 14.18
N ALA A 155 -10.06 4.99 13.22
CA ALA A 155 -11.42 4.47 13.44
C ALA A 155 -11.40 3.03 14.00
N ARG A 156 -10.40 2.23 13.61
CA ARG A 156 -10.13 0.89 14.15
C ARG A 156 -9.48 0.90 15.53
N GLY A 157 -9.08 2.07 16.02
CA GLY A 157 -8.49 2.25 17.34
C GLY A 157 -7.03 1.83 17.41
N VAL A 158 -6.29 1.90 16.30
CA VAL A 158 -4.82 1.72 16.30
C VAL A 158 -4.21 2.88 17.09
N ARG A 159 -3.58 2.56 18.22
CA ARG A 159 -3.00 3.56 19.13
C ARG A 159 -1.53 3.80 18.79
N PRO A 160 -0.99 5.00 19.09
CA PRO A 160 0.45 5.22 19.15
C PRO A 160 1.10 4.16 20.06
N GLY A 161 2.10 3.43 19.58
CA GLY A 161 2.75 2.30 20.26
C GLY A 161 2.28 0.91 19.79
N THR A 162 1.12 0.79 19.17
CA THR A 162 0.62 -0.51 18.64
C THR A 162 1.18 -0.84 17.26
N THR A 163 1.57 0.17 16.49
CA THR A 163 2.23 -0.02 15.19
C THR A 163 3.66 -0.52 15.36
N THR A 164 4.37 -0.08 16.41
CA THR A 164 5.70 -0.59 16.81
C THR A 164 5.65 -2.05 17.22
N GLU A 165 4.60 -2.46 17.93
CA GLU A 165 4.35 -3.87 18.23
C GLU A 165 3.98 -4.66 16.96
N GLY A 166 3.21 -4.04 16.06
CA GLY A 166 2.94 -4.57 14.72
C GLY A 166 4.21 -4.86 13.93
N VAL A 167 5.17 -3.93 13.89
CA VAL A 167 6.45 -4.11 13.19
C VAL A 167 7.22 -5.32 13.72
N ARG A 168 7.21 -5.54 15.05
CA ARG A 168 7.85 -6.72 15.67
C ARG A 168 7.17 -8.04 15.30
N ARG A 169 5.88 -7.97 14.97
CA ARG A 169 5.05 -9.11 14.55
C ARG A 169 4.93 -9.20 13.02
N ALA A 170 5.63 -8.37 12.27
CA ALA A 170 5.63 -8.45 10.82
C ALA A 170 6.25 -9.79 10.40
N THR A 171 5.51 -10.56 9.60
CA THR A 171 5.93 -11.89 9.15
C THR A 171 6.06 -11.93 7.64
N PRO A 172 7.09 -12.61 7.10
CA PRO A 172 7.16 -12.90 5.68
C PRO A 172 6.09 -13.94 5.34
N VAL A 173 5.30 -13.65 4.31
CA VAL A 173 4.34 -14.61 3.73
C VAL A 173 4.80 -15.13 2.36
N GLY A 174 5.87 -14.54 1.82
CA GLY A 174 6.56 -14.97 0.62
C GLY A 174 7.94 -14.32 0.52
N LEU A 175 8.66 -14.56 -0.58
CA LEU A 175 10.00 -13.98 -0.81
C LEU A 175 9.97 -12.46 -0.99
N THR A 176 8.86 -11.94 -1.50
CA THR A 176 8.66 -10.53 -1.83
C THR A 176 7.45 -9.95 -1.13
N LYS A 177 6.86 -10.64 -0.14
CA LYS A 177 5.61 -10.20 0.50
C LYS A 177 5.66 -10.40 2.02
N PHE A 178 5.21 -9.38 2.72
CA PHE A 178 5.16 -9.33 4.18
C PHE A 178 3.80 -8.85 4.65
N GLU A 179 3.42 -9.31 5.83
CA GLU A 179 2.18 -8.92 6.50
C GLU A 179 2.48 -8.42 7.91
N MET A 180 1.76 -7.39 8.33
CA MET A 180 1.87 -6.80 9.65
C MET A 180 0.50 -6.68 10.31
N PRO A 181 0.25 -7.46 11.36
CA PRO A 181 -0.96 -7.32 12.13
C PRO A 181 -0.86 -6.06 13.00
N LEU A 182 -1.80 -5.14 12.80
CA LEU A 182 -2.06 -3.99 13.66
C LEU A 182 -3.22 -4.33 14.59
N GLN A 183 -2.94 -4.32 15.89
CA GLN A 183 -3.98 -4.47 16.90
C GLN A 183 -4.70 -3.13 17.12
N GLY A 184 -5.91 -3.02 16.57
CA GLY A 184 -6.83 -1.93 16.88
C GLY A 184 -7.71 -2.27 18.08
N ALA A 185 -7.98 -1.28 18.94
CA ALA A 185 -8.86 -1.46 20.09
C ALA A 185 -10.31 -1.82 19.71
N ALA A 186 -10.77 -1.41 18.52
CA ALA A 186 -12.12 -1.70 18.03
C ALA A 186 -12.13 -2.93 17.09
N SER A 187 -11.12 -3.09 16.25
CA SER A 187 -10.94 -4.29 15.42
C SER A 187 -9.51 -4.41 14.90
N PRO A 188 -8.99 -5.64 14.77
CA PRO A 188 -7.70 -5.89 14.14
C PRO A 188 -7.71 -5.49 12.65
N MET A 189 -6.52 -5.14 12.15
CA MET A 189 -6.27 -4.80 10.77
C MET A 189 -4.90 -5.35 10.39
N THR A 190 -4.74 -5.90 9.20
CA THR A 190 -3.46 -6.41 8.72
C THR A 190 -3.01 -5.62 7.49
N LEU A 191 -1.83 -5.02 7.56
CA LEU A 191 -1.19 -4.34 6.44
C LEU A 191 -0.36 -5.34 5.64
N GLN A 192 -0.45 -5.28 4.32
CA GLN A 192 0.35 -6.10 3.41
C GLN A 192 1.21 -5.20 2.54
N TRP A 193 2.51 -5.50 2.48
CA TRP A 193 3.41 -4.85 1.53
C TRP A 193 4.19 -5.87 0.73
N GLU A 194 4.47 -5.48 -0.50
CA GLU A 194 5.12 -6.30 -1.50
C GLU A 194 6.28 -5.53 -2.14
N LEU A 195 7.31 -6.26 -2.52
CA LEU A 195 8.43 -5.72 -3.26
C LEU A 195 8.05 -5.59 -4.73
N LYS A 196 7.89 -4.35 -5.20
CA LYS A 196 7.69 -4.04 -6.61
C LYS A 196 9.00 -3.60 -7.27
N GLN A 197 9.30 -4.19 -8.42
CA GLN A 197 10.34 -3.68 -9.31
C GLN A 197 9.74 -2.54 -10.15
N GLU A 198 9.79 -1.32 -9.63
CA GLU A 198 9.49 -0.12 -10.40
C GLU A 198 10.80 0.60 -10.74
N GLY A 199 11.20 0.48 -12.00
CA GLY A 199 12.45 1.07 -12.50
C GLY A 199 13.70 0.27 -12.13
N LEU A 200 14.81 0.97 -11.92
CA LEU A 200 16.14 0.36 -11.71
C LEU A 200 16.37 -0.12 -10.26
N ALA A 201 15.49 0.24 -9.31
CA ALA A 201 15.61 -0.12 -7.90
C ALA A 201 14.30 -0.72 -7.38
N PRO A 202 14.31 -1.95 -6.83
CA PRO A 202 13.11 -2.54 -6.25
C PRO A 202 12.72 -1.79 -4.98
N ARG A 203 11.41 -1.53 -4.80
CA ARG A 203 10.86 -0.80 -3.65
C ARG A 203 9.73 -1.57 -2.98
N TRP A 204 9.74 -1.57 -1.64
CA TRP A 204 8.67 -2.14 -0.84
C TRP A 204 7.50 -1.16 -0.77
N GLN A 205 6.32 -1.61 -1.18
CA GLN A 205 5.10 -0.81 -1.21
C GLN A 205 3.95 -1.54 -0.56
N VAL A 206 3.10 -0.80 0.14
CA VAL A 206 1.84 -1.30 0.66
C VAL A 206 0.91 -1.58 -0.52
N THR A 207 0.59 -2.85 -0.69
CA THR A 207 -0.26 -3.34 -1.78
C THR A 207 -1.63 -3.77 -1.30
N GLY A 208 -1.85 -3.90 0.01
CA GLY A 208 -3.15 -4.29 0.53
C GLY A 208 -3.37 -4.00 2.01
N VAL A 209 -4.65 -3.86 2.34
CA VAL A 209 -5.17 -3.75 3.70
C VAL A 209 -6.20 -4.84 3.87
N ARG A 210 -6.01 -5.73 4.85
CA ARG A 210 -7.02 -6.69 5.26
C ARG A 210 -7.67 -6.21 6.54
N LEU A 211 -8.99 -6.05 6.51
CA LEU A 211 -9.76 -5.78 7.69
C LEU A 211 -10.27 -7.11 8.23
N ASP A 212 -9.69 -7.56 9.32
CA ASP A 212 -10.18 -8.75 9.98
C ASP A 212 -11.48 -8.41 10.71
N PRO A 213 -12.53 -9.25 10.60
CA PRO A 213 -13.73 -9.06 11.40
C PRO A 213 -13.35 -9.13 12.87
N ALA A 214 -13.90 -8.22 13.69
CA ALA A 214 -13.72 -8.29 15.14
C ALA A 214 -14.06 -9.70 15.62
N ALA A 215 -13.15 -10.34 16.33
CA ALA A 215 -13.51 -11.52 17.11
C ALA A 215 -14.70 -11.10 18.00
N PRO A 216 -15.81 -11.86 18.02
CA PRO A 216 -16.94 -11.51 18.85
C PRO A 216 -16.44 -11.35 20.28
N ALA A 217 -16.69 -10.18 20.86
CA ALA A 217 -16.36 -9.93 22.26
C ALA A 217 -16.90 -11.12 23.05
N ALA A 218 -16.02 -11.85 23.74
CA ALA A 218 -16.44 -12.94 24.59
C ALA A 218 -17.53 -12.39 25.51
N SER A 219 -18.76 -12.87 25.34
CA SER A 219 -19.87 -12.47 26.18
C SER A 219 -19.38 -12.56 27.63
N PRO A 220 -19.55 -11.52 28.46
CA PRO A 220 -19.25 -11.67 29.88
C PRO A 220 -20.09 -12.85 30.34
N GLY A 221 -19.41 -13.96 30.65
CA GLY A 221 -20.07 -15.15 31.17
C GLY A 221 -20.94 -14.71 32.35
N PRO A 222 -22.14 -15.27 32.51
CA PRO A 222 -23.05 -14.86 33.56
C PRO A 222 -22.26 -14.84 34.86
N ALA A 223 -22.13 -13.65 35.47
CA ALA A 223 -21.52 -13.50 36.77
C ALA A 223 -22.31 -14.44 37.68
N LEU A 224 -21.68 -15.56 38.07
CA LEU A 224 -22.19 -16.42 39.11
C LEU A 224 -22.24 -15.56 40.37
N ARG A 225 -23.38 -14.90 40.58
CA ARG A 225 -23.80 -14.37 41.87
C ARG A 225 -24.06 -15.57 42.75
N LEU A 226 -23.00 -16.13 43.32
CA LEU A 226 -23.11 -16.90 44.57
C LEU A 226 -23.30 -15.88 45.69
N SER A 227 -24.55 -15.44 45.79
CA SER A 227 -25.10 -14.81 46.97
C SER A 227 -24.81 -15.71 48.18
N ALA A 228 -24.29 -15.09 49.23
CA ALA A 228 -24.23 -15.68 50.55
C ALA A 228 -25.62 -16.09 51.04
N MET A 229 -25.71 -17.28 51.63
CA MET A 229 -26.64 -17.71 52.68
C MET A 229 -25.93 -18.90 53.34
N ARG A 230 -25.31 -18.73 54.53
CA ARG A 230 -25.94 -18.79 55.86
C ARG A 230 -26.76 -20.05 56.07
#